data_AF-A0A962T9M9-F1
#
_entry.id   AF-A0A962T9M9-F1
#
_cell.length_a   1.000
_cell.length_b   1.000
_cell.length_c   1.000
_cell.angle_alpha   90.00
_cell.angle_beta   90.00
_cell.angle_gamma   90.00
#
_symmetry.space_group_name_H-M   'P 1'
#
loop_
_entity.id
_entity.type
_entity.pdbx_description
1 polymer ?
#
loop_
_entity_poly.entity_id
_entity_poly.type
_entity_poly.pdbx_seq_one_letter_code
_entity_poly.pdbx_strand_id
1 'polypeptide(L)'
;MRYALLVALSAALTTSFASAQSPGAAEEPEDNAEIVVDGEVMASRAAVQKFSKTLKEALQQAIKAGGPANGITVCHDQADQIAARLSEELEMLVGRTSLKVRNPNHTPDAWETAVLKQFEARKA
;
A
#
# COMPACT_ATOMS: atom_id res chain seq x y z
N MET A 1 31.38 18.62 52.85
CA MET A 1 32.08 19.74 53.53
C MET A 1 33.40 19.97 52.81
N ARG A 2 33.65 21.23 52.39
CA ARG A 2 34.98 21.81 52.05
C ARG A 2 35.57 21.29 50.72
N TYR A 3 35.95 22.08 49.72
CA TYR A 3 36.47 23.44 49.69
C TYR A 3 36.02 24.16 48.39
N ALA A 4 35.65 25.42 48.55
CA ALA A 4 35.46 26.39 47.48
C ALA A 4 36.79 27.07 47.11
N LEU A 5 36.76 27.79 45.99
CA LEU A 5 37.70 28.81 45.50
C LEU A 5 38.98 28.31 44.80
N LEU A 6 39.05 28.53 43.49
CA LEU A 6 39.89 29.59 42.93
C LEU A 6 39.33 30.04 41.56
N VAL A 7 39.01 31.32 41.50
CA VAL A 7 38.58 32.08 40.32
C VAL A 7 39.80 32.34 39.45
N ALA A 8 39.77 31.96 38.18
CA ALA A 8 40.66 32.49 37.16
C ALA A 8 39.81 33.09 36.03
N LEU A 9 39.78 34.42 36.07
CA LEU A 9 39.16 35.33 35.12
C LEU A 9 39.99 35.33 33.83
N SER A 10 39.47 34.75 32.76
CA SER A 10 40.02 34.91 31.40
C SER A 10 38.91 35.34 30.46
N ALA A 11 38.73 36.64 30.36
CA ALA A 11 38.00 37.26 29.26
C ALA A 11 38.84 37.15 27.99
N ALA A 12 38.46 36.25 27.09
CA ALA A 12 38.94 36.25 25.71
C ALA A 12 37.73 36.35 24.79
N LEU A 13 37.52 37.56 24.27
CA LEU A 13 36.50 37.93 23.31
C LEU A 13 36.93 37.39 21.93
N THR A 14 36.50 36.17 21.59
CA THR A 14 36.55 35.69 20.21
C THR A 14 35.13 35.66 19.65
N THR A 15 34.78 36.72 18.93
CA THR A 15 33.64 36.72 18.03
C THR A 15 33.90 35.69 16.94
N SER A 16 33.17 34.57 16.96
CA SER A 16 33.04 33.71 15.80
C SER A 16 31.57 33.37 15.55
N PHE A 17 31.29 33.48 14.27
CA PHE A 17 30.03 33.48 13.55
C PHE A 17 29.15 32.27 13.85
N ALA A 18 27.84 32.52 13.86
CA ALA A 18 26.80 31.51 13.94
C ALA A 18 26.91 30.48 12.83
N SER A 19 26.90 29.21 13.21
CA SER A 19 26.35 28.14 12.38
C SER A 19 25.30 27.43 13.22
N ALA A 20 24.04 27.70 12.90
CA ALA A 20 22.91 26.93 13.39
C ALA A 20 22.96 25.55 12.73
N GLN A 21 23.64 24.61 13.38
CA GLN A 21 23.49 23.19 13.07
C GLN A 21 22.11 22.78 13.59
N SER A 22 21.13 22.79 12.68
CA SER A 22 19.80 22.23 12.93
C SER A 22 19.95 20.74 13.31
N PRO A 23 19.42 20.29 14.45
CA PRO A 23 19.37 18.86 14.75
C PRO A 23 18.29 18.21 13.89
N GLY A 24 18.75 17.43 12.90
CA GLY A 24 18.13 16.22 12.39
C GLY A 24 16.61 16.25 12.20
N ALA A 25 16.19 16.73 11.03
CA ALA A 25 14.98 16.20 10.42
C ALA A 25 15.18 14.69 10.20
N ALA A 26 14.13 13.92 10.45
CA ALA A 26 14.07 12.49 10.24
C ALA A 26 14.72 12.09 8.91
N GLU A 27 15.64 11.13 8.98
CA GLU A 27 16.20 10.46 7.82
C GLU A 27 15.07 9.71 7.12
N GLU A 28 14.55 10.29 6.02
CA GLU A 28 13.71 9.57 5.08
C GLU A 28 14.61 8.58 4.33
N PRO A 29 14.21 7.30 4.20
CA PRO A 29 15.02 6.35 3.45
C PRO A 29 15.03 6.75 1.98
N GLU A 30 16.22 7.07 1.48
CA GLU A 30 16.45 7.49 0.10
C GLU A 30 16.24 6.34 -0.90
N ASP A 31 15.41 6.66 -1.88
CA ASP A 31 15.00 5.94 -3.08
C ASP A 31 16.19 5.60 -4.00
N ASN A 32 16.57 4.31 -4.04
CA ASN A 32 17.52 3.77 -5.01
C ASN A 32 16.98 2.48 -5.68
N ALA A 33 15.68 2.38 -5.94
CA ALA A 33 15.13 1.26 -6.72
C ALA A 33 15.02 1.67 -8.18
N GLU A 34 15.98 1.26 -9.00
CA GLU A 34 15.89 1.34 -10.46
C GLU A 34 14.59 0.67 -10.92
N ILE A 35 13.64 1.48 -11.39
CA ILE A 35 12.27 1.03 -11.58
C ILE A 35 12.19 0.19 -12.87
N VAL A 36 12.10 -1.13 -12.72
CA VAL A 36 11.78 -2.08 -13.80
C VAL A 36 10.27 -2.05 -14.08
N VAL A 37 9.72 -0.86 -14.39
CA VAL A 37 8.27 -0.58 -14.39
C VAL A 37 7.50 -1.45 -15.37
N ASP A 38 8.01 -1.61 -16.60
CA ASP A 38 7.16 -2.07 -17.70
C ASP A 38 6.85 -3.57 -17.62
N GLY A 39 7.84 -4.39 -17.23
CA GLY A 39 7.66 -5.83 -17.07
C GLY A 39 6.68 -6.18 -15.96
N GLU A 40 6.85 -5.56 -14.79
CA GLU A 40 6.02 -5.79 -13.61
C GLU A 40 4.58 -5.28 -13.81
N VAL A 41 4.42 -4.12 -14.46
CA VAL A 41 3.10 -3.59 -14.81
C VAL A 41 2.37 -4.52 -15.78
N MET A 42 3.06 -5.07 -16.80
CA MET A 42 2.45 -6.05 -17.71
C MET A 42 2.06 -7.34 -16.98
N ALA A 43 2.94 -7.88 -16.13
CA ALA A 43 2.66 -9.07 -15.34
C ALA A 43 1.45 -8.88 -14.41
N SER A 44 1.40 -7.74 -13.71
CA SER A 44 0.29 -7.37 -12.83
C SER A 44 -1.04 -7.27 -13.59
N ARG A 45 -1.03 -6.66 -14.79
CA ARG A 45 -2.22 -6.59 -15.65
C ARG A 45 -2.69 -7.98 -16.10
N ALA A 46 -1.76 -8.85 -16.47
CA ALA A 46 -2.09 -10.23 -16.85
C ALA A 46 -2.71 -11.02 -15.68
N ALA A 47 -2.15 -10.88 -14.47
CA ALA A 47 -2.68 -11.50 -13.26
C ALA A 47 -4.12 -11.05 -12.97
N VAL A 48 -4.39 -9.73 -13.01
CA VAL A 48 -5.73 -9.17 -12.79
C VAL A 48 -6.72 -9.59 -13.88
N GLN A 49 -6.27 -9.70 -15.14
CA GLN A 49 -7.12 -10.22 -16.22
C GLN A 49 -7.49 -11.70 -16.01
N LYS A 50 -6.52 -12.55 -15.62
CA LYS A 50 -6.76 -13.97 -15.30
C LYS A 50 -7.77 -14.09 -14.17
N PHE A 51 -7.56 -13.37 -13.07
CA PHE A 51 -8.46 -13.34 -11.92
C PHE A 51 -9.87 -12.89 -12.30
N SER A 52 -9.99 -11.77 -13.02
CA SER A 52 -11.29 -11.21 -13.43
C SER A 52 -12.07 -12.15 -14.36
N LYS A 53 -11.36 -12.83 -15.28
CA LYS A 53 -11.96 -13.81 -16.18
C LYS A 53 -12.49 -15.02 -15.41
N THR A 54 -11.67 -15.62 -14.56
CA THR A 54 -12.07 -16.79 -13.77
C THR A 54 -13.25 -16.48 -12.85
N LEU A 55 -13.23 -15.33 -12.16
CA LEU A 55 -14.33 -14.92 -11.29
C LEU A 55 -15.63 -14.70 -12.08
N LYS A 56 -15.55 -14.08 -13.26
CA LYS A 56 -16.72 -13.88 -14.13
C LYS A 56 -17.31 -15.20 -14.60
N GLU A 57 -16.48 -16.17 -14.98
CA GLU A 57 -16.93 -17.50 -15.39
C GLU A 57 -17.63 -18.23 -14.24
N ALA A 58 -17.07 -18.21 -13.04
CA ALA A 58 -17.68 -18.77 -11.83
C ALA A 58 -19.04 -18.13 -11.53
N LEU A 59 -19.12 -16.79 -11.59
CA LEU A 59 -20.37 -16.05 -11.42
C LEU A 59 -21.42 -16.46 -12.47
N GLN A 60 -21.05 -16.52 -13.74
CA GLN A 60 -21.98 -16.89 -14.80
C GLN A 60 -22.51 -18.32 -14.64
N GLN A 61 -21.66 -19.25 -14.19
CA GLN A 61 -22.09 -20.62 -13.87
C GLN A 61 -23.05 -20.64 -12.69
N ALA A 62 -22.75 -19.90 -11.62
CA ALA A 62 -23.61 -19.79 -10.44
C ALA A 62 -25.00 -19.22 -10.76
N ILE A 63 -25.05 -18.18 -11.60
CA ILE A 63 -26.30 -17.57 -12.07
C ILE A 63 -27.09 -18.56 -12.91
N LYS A 64 -26.46 -19.31 -13.81
CA LYS A 64 -27.14 -20.34 -14.60
C LYS A 64 -27.71 -21.46 -13.74
N ALA A 65 -27.01 -21.82 -12.65
CA ALA A 65 -27.40 -22.92 -11.78
C ALA A 65 -28.51 -22.56 -10.77
N GLY A 66 -28.54 -21.32 -10.27
CA GLY A 66 -29.42 -20.94 -9.16
C GLY A 66 -29.95 -19.51 -9.20
N GLY A 67 -29.83 -18.83 -10.35
CA GLY A 67 -30.26 -17.45 -10.53
C GLY A 67 -29.35 -16.41 -9.88
N PRO A 68 -29.73 -15.11 -9.96
CA PRO A 68 -28.90 -14.01 -9.48
C PRO A 68 -28.54 -14.07 -8.00
N ALA A 69 -29.44 -14.58 -7.15
CA ALA A 69 -29.18 -14.73 -5.72
C ALA A 69 -28.01 -15.67 -5.44
N ASN A 70 -27.93 -16.79 -6.16
CA ASN A 70 -26.80 -17.71 -6.05
C ASN A 70 -25.48 -17.08 -6.55
N GLY A 71 -25.57 -16.22 -7.57
CA GLY A 71 -24.44 -15.42 -8.03
C GLY A 71 -23.85 -14.51 -6.94
N ILE A 72 -24.68 -13.94 -6.06
CA ILE A 72 -24.21 -13.11 -4.95
C ILE A 72 -23.37 -13.92 -3.98
N THR A 73 -23.85 -15.10 -3.56
CA THR A 73 -23.12 -16.01 -2.66
C THR A 73 -21.78 -16.41 -3.26
N VAL A 74 -21.77 -16.86 -4.53
CA VAL A 74 -20.52 -17.26 -5.20
C VAL A 74 -19.56 -16.08 -5.35
N CYS A 75 -20.03 -14.88 -5.68
CA CYS A 75 -19.16 -13.71 -5.73
C CYS A 75 -18.57 -13.30 -4.37
N HIS A 76 -19.27 -13.60 -3.27
CA HIS A 76 -18.77 -13.37 -1.92
C HIS A 76 -17.70 -14.39 -1.55
N ASP A 77 -17.99 -15.68 -1.72
CA ASP A 77 -17.13 -16.76 -1.21
C ASP A 77 -15.98 -17.11 -2.16
N GLN A 78 -16.25 -17.24 -3.46
CA GLN A 78 -15.24 -17.70 -4.41
C GLN A 78 -14.26 -16.61 -4.83
N ALA A 79 -14.58 -15.33 -4.62
CA ALA A 79 -13.62 -14.27 -4.92
C ALA A 79 -12.31 -14.45 -4.11
N ASP A 80 -12.43 -14.78 -2.82
CA ASP A 80 -11.28 -14.98 -1.93
C ASP A 80 -10.53 -16.26 -2.29
N GLN A 81 -11.25 -17.35 -2.58
CA GLN A 81 -10.65 -18.63 -2.98
C GLN A 81 -9.87 -18.52 -4.30
N ILE A 82 -10.44 -17.83 -5.30
CA ILE A 82 -9.78 -17.62 -6.59
C ILE A 82 -8.56 -16.71 -6.41
N ALA A 83 -8.67 -15.67 -5.58
CA ALA A 83 -7.56 -14.76 -5.27
C ALA A 83 -6.40 -15.50 -4.59
N ALA A 84 -6.67 -16.30 -3.56
CA ALA A 84 -5.65 -17.08 -2.85
C ALA A 84 -4.93 -18.06 -3.79
N ARG A 85 -5.69 -18.88 -4.54
CA ARG A 85 -5.12 -19.83 -5.50
C ARG A 85 -4.27 -19.14 -6.56
N LEU A 86 -4.74 -18.03 -7.14
CA LEU A 86 -3.96 -17.31 -8.15
C LEU A 86 -2.75 -16.62 -7.56
N SER A 87 -2.80 -16.23 -6.27
CA SER A 87 -1.65 -15.64 -5.61
C SER A 87 -0.53 -16.66 -5.43
N GLU A 88 -0.88 -17.89 -5.07
CA GLU A 88 0.04 -19.02 -5.01
C GLU A 88 0.58 -19.39 -6.39
N GLU A 89 -0.29 -19.54 -7.40
CA GLU A 89 0.10 -19.93 -8.77
C GLU A 89 1.03 -18.92 -9.46
N LEU A 90 0.87 -17.64 -9.16
CA LEU A 90 1.59 -16.55 -9.84
C LEU A 90 2.72 -15.97 -9.00
N GLU A 91 2.88 -16.42 -7.76
CA GLU A 91 3.82 -15.86 -6.78
C GLU A 91 3.66 -14.32 -6.63
N MET A 92 2.42 -13.84 -6.73
CA MET A 92 2.04 -12.42 -6.64
C MET A 92 0.81 -12.26 -5.76
N LEU A 93 0.74 -11.22 -4.93
CA LEU A 93 -0.49 -10.94 -4.17
C LEU A 93 -1.58 -10.43 -5.12
N VAL A 94 -2.68 -11.18 -5.22
CA VAL A 94 -3.85 -10.81 -6.02
C VAL A 94 -5.06 -10.72 -5.09
N GLY A 95 -5.77 -9.59 -5.15
CA GLY A 95 -6.93 -9.34 -4.30
C GLY A 95 -7.92 -8.36 -4.90
N ARG A 96 -8.98 -8.07 -4.14
CA ARG A 96 -9.98 -7.05 -4.47
C ARG A 96 -10.14 -6.13 -3.28
N THR A 97 -10.34 -4.85 -3.56
CA THR A 97 -10.65 -3.83 -2.57
C THR A 97 -11.59 -2.78 -3.15
N SER A 98 -12.16 -1.92 -2.31
CA SER A 98 -13.02 -0.81 -2.75
C SER A 98 -13.19 0.24 -1.66
N LEU A 99 -13.63 1.46 -2.02
CA LEU A 99 -14.02 2.49 -1.03
C LEU A 99 -15.29 2.12 -0.23
N LYS A 100 -16.09 1.17 -0.74
CA LYS A 100 -17.31 0.67 -0.08
C LYS A 100 -17.33 -0.86 -0.13
N VAL A 101 -16.63 -1.46 0.81
CA VAL A 101 -16.49 -2.91 0.91
C VAL A 101 -17.78 -3.61 1.28
N ARG A 102 -17.97 -4.82 0.75
CA ARG A 102 -19.05 -5.75 1.15
C ARG A 102 -18.53 -6.85 2.06
N ASN A 103 -17.30 -7.30 1.80
CA ASN A 103 -16.55 -8.21 2.63
C ASN A 103 -15.50 -7.41 3.42
N PRO A 104 -15.52 -7.41 4.76
CA PRO A 104 -14.53 -6.71 5.58
C PRO A 104 -13.07 -7.09 5.30
N ASN A 105 -12.82 -8.31 4.79
CA ASN A 105 -11.48 -8.75 4.41
C ASN A 105 -10.90 -7.98 3.21
N HIS A 106 -11.73 -7.22 2.48
CA HIS A 106 -11.33 -6.38 1.34
C HIS A 106 -11.14 -4.92 1.73
N THR A 107 -10.97 -4.63 3.02
CA THR A 107 -10.73 -3.25 3.50
C THR A 107 -9.42 -2.74 2.93
N PRO A 108 -9.43 -1.61 2.20
CA PRO A 108 -8.22 -1.08 1.61
C PRO A 108 -7.23 -0.62 2.67
N ASP A 109 -5.95 -0.80 2.39
CA ASP A 109 -4.90 -0.11 3.15
C ASP A 109 -4.83 1.40 2.77
N ALA A 110 -3.85 2.11 3.36
CA ALA A 110 -3.66 3.53 3.12
C ALA A 110 -3.29 3.85 1.65
N TRP A 111 -2.46 3.02 1.02
CA TRP A 111 -2.01 3.20 -0.35
C TRP A 111 -3.15 2.91 -1.33
N GLU A 112 -3.83 1.77 -1.17
CA GLU A 112 -5.00 1.40 -1.97
C GLU A 112 -6.10 2.45 -1.87
N THR A 113 -6.35 2.99 -0.66
CA THR A 113 -7.32 4.06 -0.46
C THR A 113 -6.96 5.32 -1.25
N ALA A 114 -5.68 5.71 -1.26
CA ALA A 114 -5.23 6.87 -2.02
C ALA A 114 -5.42 6.65 -3.54
N VAL A 115 -5.03 5.48 -4.05
CA VAL A 115 -5.20 5.12 -5.46
C VAL A 115 -6.69 5.07 -5.85
N LEU A 116 -7.53 4.45 -5.03
CA LEU A 116 -8.98 4.39 -5.25
C LEU A 116 -9.62 5.78 -5.29
N LYS A 117 -9.20 6.71 -4.42
CA LYS A 117 -9.67 8.11 -4.45
C LYS A 117 -9.24 8.83 -5.73
N GLN A 118 -8.04 8.55 -6.24
CA GLN A 118 -7.62 9.09 -7.55
C GLN A 118 -8.47 8.52 -8.71
N PHE A 119 -8.86 7.24 -8.67
CA PHE A 119 -9.79 6.70 -9.65
C PHE A 119 -11.15 7.40 -9.60
N GLU A 120 -11.71 7.62 -8.40
CA GLU A 120 -13.01 8.30 -8.27
C GLU A 120 -12.94 9.75 -8.74
N ALA A 121 -11.83 10.47 -8.52
CA ALA A 121 -11.66 11.83 -9.02
C ALA A 121 -11.56 11.93 -10.56
N ARG A 122 -11.15 10.85 -11.25
CA ARG A 122 -11.04 10.78 -12.73
C ARG A 122 -12.33 10.32 -13.41
N LYS A 123 -13.35 9.95 -12.65
CA LYS A 123 -14.63 9.45 -13.14
C LYS A 123 -15.48 10.60 -13.66
N ALA A 124 -15.24 10.99 -14.92
CA ALA A 124 -16.06 11.95 -15.66
C ALA A 124 -17.36 11.31 -16.15
#